data_AF-A0A0S2SEN3-F1
#
_entry.id   AF-A0A0S2SEN3-F1
#
_cell.length_a   1.000
_cell.length_b   1.000
_cell.length_c   1.000
_cell.angle_alpha   90.00
_cell.angle_beta   90.00
_cell.angle_gamma   90.00
#
_symmetry.space_group_name_H-M   'P 1'
#
loop_
_entity.id
_entity.type
_entity.pdbx_description
1 polymer ?
#
loop_
_entity_poly.entity_id
_entity_poly.type
_entity_poly.pdbx_seq_one_letter_code
_entity_poly.pdbx_strand_id
1 'polypeptide(L)'
;MRLPNPYSLEETLEKLRHSLTAVRNEDALAFLEKAVTKARDDEGYAKHFEETLLQGSTIEIRECLSCFGYYFERSRDAPPYYPHHDAVNGIDSTLYAILFDADLPDTRQDHQ
;
A
#
# COMPACT_ATOMS: atom_id res chain seq x y z
N MET A 1 -11.33 3.93 6.61
CA MET A 1 -12.20 3.81 5.42
C MET A 1 -11.96 2.44 4.82
N ARG A 2 -12.99 1.73 4.34
CA ARG A 2 -12.83 0.47 3.60
C ARG A 2 -13.43 0.68 2.21
N LEU A 3 -12.63 0.47 1.18
CA LEU A 3 -13.07 0.48 -0.21
C LEU A 3 -13.04 -0.96 -0.71
N PRO A 4 -14.05 -1.42 -1.45
CA PRO A 4 -14.02 -2.74 -2.05
C PRO A 4 -12.87 -2.79 -3.07
N ASN A 5 -12.02 -3.82 -2.99
CA ASN A 5 -11.03 -4.07 -4.03
C ASN A 5 -11.66 -4.91 -5.15
N PRO A 6 -11.84 -4.37 -6.36
CA PRO A 6 -12.45 -5.11 -7.46
C PRO A 6 -11.46 -6.03 -8.17
N TYR A 7 -10.17 -5.97 -7.82
CA TYR A 7 -9.10 -6.72 -8.45
C TYR A 7 -8.74 -7.97 -7.65
N SER A 8 -8.22 -8.98 -8.34
CA SER A 8 -7.53 -10.09 -7.68
C SER A 8 -6.27 -9.61 -6.95
N LEU A 9 -5.71 -10.47 -6.10
CA LEU A 9 -4.44 -10.19 -5.42
C LEU A 9 -3.31 -9.91 -6.43
N GLU A 10 -3.23 -10.72 -7.49
CA GLU A 10 -2.19 -10.58 -8.53
C GLU A 10 -2.31 -9.24 -9.26
N GLU A 11 -3.51 -8.89 -9.71
CA GLU A 11 -3.79 -7.60 -10.37
C GLU A 11 -3.54 -6.41 -9.43
N THR A 12 -3.89 -6.54 -8.14
CA THR A 12 -3.63 -5.50 -7.13
C THR A 12 -2.13 -5.26 -6.99
N LEU A 13 -1.34 -6.33 -6.88
CA LEU A 13 0.12 -6.24 -6.76
C LEU A 13 0.77 -5.70 -8.04
N GLU A 14 0.29 -6.09 -9.22
CA GLU A 14 0.77 -5.55 -10.50
C GLU A 14 0.51 -4.04 -10.61
N LYS A 15 -0.71 -3.60 -10.28
CA LYS A 15 -1.08 -2.17 -10.29
C LYS A 15 -0.26 -1.36 -9.29
N LEU A 16 -0.04 -1.90 -8.09
CA LEU A 16 0.83 -1.27 -7.09
C LEU A 16 2.25 -1.09 -7.61
N ARG A 17 2.85 -2.15 -8.18
CA ARG A 17 4.20 -2.06 -8.79
C ARG A 17 4.26 -1.02 -9.90
N HIS A 18 3.28 -1.03 -10.80
CA HIS A 18 3.20 -0.10 -11.92
C HIS A 18 3.13 1.35 -11.44
N SER A 19 2.19 1.65 -10.54
CA SER A 19 1.97 3.00 -10.03
C SER A 19 3.15 3.51 -9.20
N LEU A 20 3.72 2.68 -8.31
CA LEU A 20 4.91 3.06 -7.51
C LEU A 20 6.13 3.33 -8.40
N THR A 21 6.29 2.55 -9.47
CA THR A 21 7.34 2.78 -10.47
C THR A 21 7.11 4.09 -11.21
N ALA A 22 5.86 4.38 -11.61
CA ALA A 22 5.50 5.60 -12.34
C ALA A 22 5.79 6.88 -11.54
N VAL A 23 5.58 6.86 -10.22
CA VAL A 23 5.89 7.99 -9.33
C VAL A 23 7.33 7.96 -8.77
N ARG A 24 8.15 7.00 -9.22
CA ARG A 24 9.54 6.80 -8.78
C ARG A 24 9.70 6.65 -7.26
N ASN A 25 8.73 6.01 -6.61
CA ASN A 25 8.80 5.71 -5.18
C ASN A 25 9.51 4.37 -4.95
N GLU A 26 10.85 4.41 -5.06
CA GLU A 26 11.73 3.23 -4.98
C GLU A 26 11.67 2.55 -3.60
N ASP A 27 11.52 3.34 -2.52
CA ASP A 27 11.42 2.81 -1.16
C ASP A 27 10.13 2.01 -0.96
N ALA A 28 8.99 2.52 -1.42
CA ALA A 28 7.72 1.81 -1.39
C ALA A 28 7.75 0.54 -2.25
N LEU A 29 8.39 0.60 -3.43
CA LEU A 29 8.52 -0.56 -4.30
C LEU A 29 9.39 -1.65 -3.66
N ALA A 30 10.55 -1.30 -3.12
CA ALA A 30 11.43 -2.24 -2.43
C ALA A 30 10.73 -2.86 -1.20
N PHE A 31 9.95 -2.07 -0.47
CA PHE A 31 9.18 -2.54 0.66
C PHE A 31 8.06 -3.50 0.25
N LEU A 32 7.36 -3.20 -0.84
CA LEU A 32 6.34 -4.08 -1.41
C LEU A 32 6.93 -5.44 -1.80
N GLU A 33 8.09 -5.46 -2.47
CA GLU A 33 8.74 -6.74 -2.81
C GLU A 33 9.21 -7.52 -1.58
N LYS A 34 9.60 -6.83 -0.51
CA LYS A 34 9.92 -7.47 0.77
C LYS A 34 8.68 -8.13 1.39
N ALA A 35 7.53 -7.45 1.36
CA ALA A 35 6.24 -8.02 1.80
C ALA A 35 5.85 -9.24 0.96
N VAL A 36 5.94 -9.13 -0.36
CA VAL A 36 5.66 -10.25 -1.28
C VAL A 36 6.59 -11.43 -1.03
N THR A 37 7.87 -11.18 -0.80
CA THR A 37 8.85 -12.24 -0.48
C THR A 37 8.46 -12.93 0.83
N LYS A 38 8.15 -12.17 1.89
CA LYS A 38 7.68 -12.75 3.15
C LYS A 38 6.41 -13.58 2.98
N ALA A 39 5.46 -13.12 2.16
CA ALA A 39 4.22 -13.87 1.86
C ALA A 39 4.48 -15.18 1.12
N ARG A 40 5.61 -15.32 0.41
CA ARG A 40 6.00 -16.60 -0.19
C ARG A 40 6.58 -17.58 0.83
N ASP A 41 7.24 -17.06 1.87
CA ASP A 41 7.96 -17.86 2.86
C ASP A 41 7.11 -18.18 4.11
N ASP A 42 6.03 -17.43 4.35
CA ASP A 42 5.19 -17.51 5.55
C ASP A 42 3.71 -17.53 5.15
N GLU A 43 3.09 -18.72 5.19
CA GLU A 43 1.69 -18.94 4.81
C GLU A 43 0.70 -18.16 5.70
N GLY A 44 1.02 -18.00 6.99
CA GLY A 44 0.18 -17.22 7.91
C GLY A 44 0.19 -15.74 7.54
N TYR A 45 1.38 -15.21 7.24
CA TYR A 45 1.50 -13.86 6.71
C TYR A 45 0.87 -13.73 5.32
N ALA A 46 1.00 -14.73 4.44
CA ALA A 46 0.44 -14.71 3.09
C ALA A 46 -1.08 -14.49 3.12
N LYS A 47 -1.77 -15.29 3.93
CA LYS A 47 -3.22 -15.19 4.09
C LYS A 47 -3.62 -13.83 4.66
N HIS A 48 -2.93 -13.36 5.70
CA HIS A 48 -3.21 -12.06 6.29
C HIS A 48 -2.94 -10.90 5.31
N PHE A 49 -1.87 -11.00 4.51
CA PHE A 49 -1.49 -10.01 3.50
C PHE A 49 -2.52 -9.94 2.37
N GLU A 50 -2.98 -11.08 1.87
CA GLU A 50 -4.05 -11.16 0.88
C GLU A 50 -5.36 -10.56 1.42
N GLU A 51 -5.84 -11.03 2.58
CA GLU A 51 -7.06 -10.52 3.20
C GLU A 51 -7.00 -9.00 3.40
N THR A 52 -5.84 -8.50 3.80
CA THR A 52 -5.61 -7.07 4.04
C THR A 52 -5.60 -6.26 2.75
N LEU A 53 -4.98 -6.74 1.67
CA LEU A 53 -4.97 -6.01 0.39
C LEU A 53 -6.34 -6.02 -0.31
N LEU A 54 -7.15 -7.05 -0.08
CA LEU A 54 -8.46 -7.19 -0.73
C LEU A 54 -9.60 -6.55 0.06
N GLN A 55 -9.53 -6.56 1.39
CA GLN A 55 -10.65 -6.18 2.26
C GLN A 55 -10.24 -5.28 3.43
N GLY A 56 -8.94 -5.04 3.61
CA GLY A 56 -8.41 -4.29 4.73
C GLY A 56 -8.75 -2.80 4.68
N SER A 57 -8.81 -2.21 5.87
CA SER A 57 -8.77 -0.77 6.05
C SER A 57 -7.33 -0.25 6.03
N THR A 58 -7.18 1.07 5.91
CA THR A 58 -5.91 1.79 6.10
C THR A 58 -5.13 1.33 7.34
N ILE A 59 -5.81 1.08 8.46
CA ILE A 59 -5.14 0.65 9.71
C ILE A 59 -4.61 -0.77 9.55
N GLU A 60 -5.43 -1.69 9.04
CA GLU A 60 -5.06 -3.08 8.82
C GLU A 60 -3.91 -3.21 7.80
N ILE A 61 -3.93 -2.43 6.71
CA ILE A 61 -2.85 -2.35 5.73
C ILE A 61 -1.53 -1.91 6.39
N ARG A 62 -1.58 -0.86 7.21
CA ARG A 62 -0.40 -0.35 7.93
C ARG A 62 0.12 -1.37 8.95
N GLU A 63 -0.76 -2.05 9.67
CA GLU A 63 -0.39 -3.10 10.63
C GLU A 63 0.26 -4.31 9.93
N CYS A 64 -0.34 -4.78 8.85
CA CYS A 64 0.20 -5.88 8.04
C CYS A 64 1.61 -5.57 7.51
N LEU A 65 1.83 -4.33 7.07
CA LEU A 65 3.12 -3.86 6.57
C LEU A 65 4.12 -3.54 7.71
N SER A 66 3.69 -3.35 8.95
CA SER A 66 4.57 -3.05 10.10
C SER A 66 5.38 -4.25 10.60
N CYS A 67 5.23 -5.43 9.99
CA CYS A 67 6.04 -6.61 10.34
C CYS A 67 7.55 -6.43 10.06
N PHE A 68 7.93 -5.42 9.26
CA PHE A 68 9.33 -5.10 8.95
C PHE A 68 9.94 -3.96 9.76
N GLY A 69 9.15 -3.32 10.63
CA GLY A 69 9.55 -2.15 11.42
C GLY A 69 8.34 -1.31 11.83
N TYR A 70 8.53 -0.37 12.74
CA TYR A 70 7.43 0.51 13.16
C TYR A 70 7.09 1.51 12.06
N TYR A 71 5.82 1.51 11.63
CA TYR A 71 5.28 2.49 10.68
C TYR A 71 5.44 3.94 11.17
N PHE A 72 5.28 4.15 12.48
CA PHE A 72 5.62 5.39 13.16
C PHE A 72 6.99 5.24 13.78
N GLU A 73 7.98 5.99 13.29
CA GLU A 73 9.21 6.14 14.04
C GLU A 73 8.94 6.93 15.32
N ARG A 74 9.83 6.76 16.31
CA ARG A 74 9.82 7.59 17.51
C ARG A 74 9.92 9.06 17.10
N SER A 75 9.19 9.92 17.79
CA SER A 75 9.26 11.36 17.55
C SER A 75 10.72 11.84 17.62
N ARG A 76 11.13 12.62 16.63
CA ARG A 76 12.48 13.22 16.56
C ARG A 76 12.45 14.60 17.20
N ASP A 77 13.57 15.07 17.75
CA ASP A 77 13.69 16.42 18.31
C ASP A 77 13.82 17.52 17.23
N ALA A 78 13.86 17.12 15.95
CA ALA A 78 13.94 18.02 14.80
C ALA A 78 12.95 17.60 13.70
N PRO A 79 12.49 18.55 12.86
CA PRO A 79 11.61 18.25 11.73
C PRO A 79 12.20 17.22 10.74
N PRO A 80 11.39 16.28 10.21
CA PRO A 80 9.99 16.05 10.57
C PRO A 80 9.90 15.37 11.95
N TYR A 81 9.15 16.00 12.88
CA TYR A 81 9.03 15.58 14.28
C TYR A 81 8.35 14.20 14.43
N TYR A 82 7.53 13.82 13.46
CA TYR A 82 6.85 12.53 13.40
C TYR A 82 7.22 11.87 12.06
N PRO A 83 8.34 11.14 11.98
CA PRO A 83 8.74 10.48 10.76
C PRO A 83 7.82 9.29 10.52
N HIS A 84 7.13 9.32 9.39
CA HIS A 84 6.42 8.16 8.89
C HIS A 84 7.39 7.33 8.08
N HIS A 85 7.26 6.01 8.17
CA HIS A 85 7.93 5.14 7.21
C HIS A 85 7.27 5.36 5.84
N ASP A 86 7.91 6.18 5.00
CA ASP A 86 7.31 6.70 3.77
C ASP A 86 6.89 5.58 2.82
N ALA A 87 7.62 4.46 2.82
CA ALA A 87 7.29 3.29 2.01
C ALA A 87 5.88 2.71 2.29
N VAL A 88 5.49 2.59 3.57
CA VAL A 88 4.16 2.06 3.94
C VAL A 88 3.08 3.06 3.57
N ASN A 89 3.35 4.35 3.76
CA ASN A 89 2.42 5.40 3.36
C ASN A 89 2.27 5.49 1.84
N GLY A 90 3.36 5.28 1.09
CA GLY A 90 3.38 5.21 -0.35
C GLY A 90 2.54 4.05 -0.88
N ILE A 91 2.68 2.85 -0.29
CA ILE A 91 1.86 1.68 -0.65
C ILE A 91 0.38 1.94 -0.34
N ASP A 92 0.05 2.38 0.89
CA ASP A 92 -1.33 2.67 1.30
C ASP A 92 -1.98 3.72 0.40
N SER A 93 -1.32 4.85 0.18
CA SER A 93 -1.85 5.94 -0.65
C SER A 93 -2.05 5.51 -2.10
N THR A 94 -1.11 4.71 -2.64
CA THR A 94 -1.20 4.19 -4.01
C THR A 94 -2.34 3.17 -4.14
N LEU A 95 -2.50 2.29 -3.14
CA LEU A 95 -3.60 1.33 -3.11
C LEU A 95 -4.94 2.07 -3.12
N TYR A 96 -5.12 3.05 -2.23
CA TYR A 96 -6.37 3.81 -2.21
C TYR A 96 -6.60 4.59 -3.51
N ALA A 97 -5.58 5.17 -4.14
CA ALA A 97 -5.73 5.80 -5.45
C ALA A 97 -6.23 4.81 -6.51
N ILE A 98 -5.68 3.59 -6.55
CA ILE A 98 -6.14 2.51 -7.45
C ILE A 98 -7.60 2.14 -7.17
N LEU A 99 -7.98 2.01 -5.89
CA LEU A 99 -9.33 1.64 -5.50
C LEU A 99 -10.35 2.74 -5.82
N PHE A 100 -9.98 4.00 -5.58
CA PHE A 100 -10.82 5.15 -5.93
C PHE A 100 -11.02 5.29 -7.44
N ASP A 101 -9.96 5.13 -8.23
CA ASP A 101 -10.04 5.15 -9.70
C ASP A 101 -10.94 4.01 -10.23
N ALA A 102 -11.03 2.89 -9.50
CA ALA A 102 -11.90 1.78 -9.87
C ALA A 102 -13.36 1.96 -9.43
N ASP A 103 -13.60 2.60 -8.28
CA ASP A 103 -14.94 2.88 -7.73
C ASP A 103 -15.61 4.09 -8.41
N LEU A 104 -14.82 5.06 -8.91
CA LEU A 104 -15.27 6.13 -9.80
C LEU A 104 -14.72 5.91 -11.22
N PRO A 105 -15.30 4.99 -12.02
CA PRO A 105 -15.02 4.95 -13.44
C PRO A 105 -15.63 6.22 -14.07
N ASP A 106 -14.77 7.21 -14.27
CA ASP A 106 -14.97 8.43 -15.03
C ASP A 106 -15.63 9.64 -14.32
N THR A 107 -14.79 10.49 -13.75
CA THR A 107 -15.03 11.95 -13.73
C THR A 107 -13.89 12.71 -14.41
N ARG A 108 -13.28 12.13 -15.46
CA ARG A 108 -12.46 12.93 -16.38
C ARG A 108 -13.41 13.60 -17.35
N GLN A 109 -14.11 14.64 -16.87
CA GLN A 109 -14.68 15.61 -17.80
C GLN A 109 -13.52 16.24 -18.57
N ASP A 110 -13.46 15.95 -19.86
CA ASP A 110 -12.75 16.73 -20.85
C ASP A 110 -13.03 18.22 -20.62
N HIS A 111 -12.05 18.96 -20.08
CA HIS A 111 -12.06 20.40 -20.17
C HIS A 111 -11.33 20.76 -21.47
N GLN A 112 -12.14 21.02 -22.50
CA GLN A 112 -11.73 21.80 -23.67
C GLN A 112 -11.29 23.21 -23.27
#